data_AF-A0A7K1DHC1-F1
#
_entry.id   AF-A0A7K1DHC1-F1
#
_cell.length_a   1.000
_cell.length_b   1.000
_cell.length_c   1.000
_cell.angle_alpha   90.00
_cell.angle_beta   90.00
_cell.angle_gamma   90.00
#
_symmetry.space_group_name_H-M   'P 1'
#
loop_
_entity.id
_entity.type
_entity.pdbx_description
1 polymer ?
#
loop_
_entity_poly.entity_id
_entity_poly.type
_entity_poly.pdbx_seq_one_letter_code
_entity_poly.pdbx_strand_id
1 'polypeptide(L)'
;MAKSNANTPVTAAQERHGAAAGLKDQVSGLMDSTIALRRGLHKWPEIGNTLPKTREQVLSALEGLPLDITLHQTTSGIAAMLTGDKPGPTVMLRG
;
A
#
# COMPACT_ATOMS: atom_id res chain seq x y z
N MET A 1 -14.04 9.74 -31.42
CA MET A 1 -14.96 9.15 -30.42
C MET A 1 -14.19 8.98 -29.13
N ALA A 2 -14.44 9.84 -28.15
CA ALA A 2 -13.69 9.87 -26.89
C ALA A 2 -14.09 8.69 -26.00
N LYS A 3 -13.10 7.91 -25.54
CA LYS A 3 -13.31 6.81 -24.60
C LYS A 3 -13.67 7.41 -23.24
N SER A 4 -14.89 7.16 -22.80
CA SER A 4 -15.35 7.37 -21.43
C SER A 4 -14.44 6.59 -20.48
N ASN A 5 -13.57 7.30 -19.76
CA ASN A 5 -12.72 6.72 -18.74
C ASN A 5 -13.48 6.77 -17.41
N ALA A 6 -14.41 5.83 -17.24
CA ALA A 6 -15.32 5.76 -16.11
C ALA A 6 -14.56 5.37 -14.83
N ASN A 7 -13.98 6.37 -14.14
CA ASN A 7 -13.40 6.24 -12.80
C ASN A 7 -14.50 6.24 -11.71
N THR A 8 -15.65 5.61 -12.02
CA THR A 8 -16.90 5.60 -11.25
C THR A 8 -16.79 5.09 -9.80
N PRO A 9 -15.92 4.12 -9.43
CA PRO A 9 -15.90 3.64 -8.04
C PRO A 9 -15.34 4.68 -7.07
N VAL A 10 -14.45 5.58 -7.52
CA VAL A 10 -13.87 6.64 -6.67
C VAL A 10 -14.93 7.68 -6.31
N THR A 11 -15.76 8.08 -7.28
CA THR A 11 -16.84 9.06 -7.07
C THR A 11 -17.90 8.56 -6.09
N ALA A 12 -18.35 7.30 -6.20
CA ALA A 12 -19.34 6.76 -5.28
C ALA A 12 -18.83 6.58 -3.83
N ALA A 13 -17.52 6.43 -3.63
CA ALA A 13 -16.91 6.41 -2.30
C ALA A 13 -16.76 7.82 -1.73
N GLN A 14 -16.36 8.79 -2.57
CA GLN A 14 -16.25 10.20 -2.21
C GLN A 14 -17.60 10.81 -1.83
N GLU A 15 -18.68 10.44 -2.52
CA GLU A 15 -20.04 10.88 -2.18
C GLU A 15 -20.48 10.35 -0.81
N ARG A 16 -20.12 9.11 -0.46
CA ARG A 16 -20.52 8.46 0.80
C ARG A 16 -19.65 8.84 2.00
N HIS A 17 -18.37 9.11 1.78
CA HIS A 17 -17.38 9.29 2.86
C HIS A 17 -16.67 10.65 2.84
N GLY A 18 -17.03 11.52 1.90
CA GLY A 18 -16.33 12.77 1.65
C GLY A 18 -15.05 12.58 0.84
N ALA A 19 -14.53 13.67 0.26
CA ALA A 19 -13.22 13.66 -0.35
C ALA A 19 -12.14 13.55 0.74
N ALA A 20 -11.03 12.86 0.44
CA ALA A 20 -9.84 12.82 1.28
C ALA A 20 -9.09 14.17 1.24
N ALA A 21 -9.72 15.21 1.78
CA ALA A 21 -9.16 16.56 1.85
C ALA A 21 -7.85 16.54 2.66
N GLY A 22 -6.82 17.21 2.14
CA GLY A 22 -5.49 17.26 2.77
C GLY A 22 -4.61 16.02 2.57
N LEU A 23 -5.11 14.95 1.93
CA LEU A 23 -4.30 13.73 1.71
C LEU A 23 -3.04 13.99 0.90
N LYS A 24 -3.11 14.85 -0.13
CA LYS A 24 -1.93 15.19 -0.94
C LYS A 24 -0.83 15.85 -0.11
N ASP A 25 -1.20 16.71 0.82
CA ASP A 25 -0.25 17.41 1.69
C ASP A 25 0.37 16.42 2.68
N GLN A 26 -0.42 15.52 3.26
CA GLN A 26 0.07 14.45 4.13
C GLN A 26 1.04 13.50 3.41
N VAL A 27 0.75 13.14 2.16
CA VAL A 27 1.60 12.27 1.34
C VAL A 27 2.91 12.96 0.94
N SER A 28 2.92 14.29 0.78
CA SER A 28 4.12 15.02 0.37
C SER A 28 5.31 14.81 1.32
N GLY A 29 5.05 14.67 2.63
CA GLY A 29 6.06 14.38 3.64
C GLY A 29 6.65 12.96 3.59
N LEU A 30 6.06 12.04 2.82
CA LEU A 30 6.50 10.66 2.70
C LEU A 30 7.39 10.41 1.47
N MET A 31 7.62 11.43 0.63
CA MET A 31 8.32 11.27 -0.64
C MET A 31 9.77 10.80 -0.44
N ASP A 32 10.50 11.41 0.49
CA ASP A 32 11.92 11.11 0.70
C ASP A 32 12.13 9.69 1.23
N SER A 33 11.31 9.24 2.20
CA SER A 33 11.37 7.87 2.72
C SER A 33 10.96 6.84 1.66
N THR A 34 9.97 7.17 0.82
CA THR A 34 9.57 6.31 -0.31
C THR A 34 10.69 6.17 -1.34
N ILE A 35 11.38 7.26 -1.68
CA ILE A 35 12.54 7.24 -2.59
C ILE A 35 13.67 6.40 -1.98
N ALA A 36 13.94 6.55 -0.67
CA ALA A 36 14.96 5.79 0.03
C ALA A 36 14.66 4.29 0.01
N LEU A 37 13.43 3.88 0.33
CA LEU A 37 12.97 2.49 0.24
C LEU A 37 13.15 1.94 -1.17
N ARG A 38 12.67 2.65 -2.20
CA ARG A 38 12.84 2.24 -3.60
C ARG A 38 14.31 2.01 -3.94
N ARG A 39 15.20 2.92 -3.54
CA ARG A 39 16.65 2.79 -3.78
C ARG A 39 17.24 1.59 -3.04
N GLY A 40 16.83 1.35 -1.80
CA GLY A 40 17.26 0.20 -0.99
C GLY A 40 16.87 -1.13 -1.64
N LEU A 41 15.63 -1.26 -2.09
CA LEU A 41 15.13 -2.43 -2.81
C LEU A 41 15.86 -2.62 -4.15
N HIS A 42 16.06 -1.55 -4.93
CA HIS A 42 16.77 -1.64 -6.22
C HIS A 42 18.25 -1.97 -6.09
N LYS A 43 18.87 -1.69 -4.95
CA LYS A 43 20.29 -2.02 -4.70
C LYS A 43 20.50 -3.54 -4.58
N TRP A 44 19.48 -4.27 -4.12
CA TRP A 44 19.57 -5.70 -3.82
C TRP A 44 18.37 -6.46 -4.41
N PRO A 45 18.26 -6.57 -5.74
CA PRO A 45 17.17 -7.32 -6.35
C PRO A 45 17.27 -8.81 -6.00
N GLU A 46 16.14 -9.40 -5.61
CA GLU A 46 15.98 -10.83 -5.33
C GLU A 46 15.01 -11.45 -6.35
N ILE A 47 15.19 -12.76 -6.66
CA ILE A 47 14.42 -13.47 -7.70
C ILE A 47 13.73 -14.69 -7.08
N GLY A 48 12.54 -15.03 -7.57
CA GLY A 48 11.79 -16.21 -7.15
C GLY A 48 10.79 -15.92 -6.04
N ASN A 49 10.60 -16.86 -5.11
CA ASN A 49 9.62 -16.76 -4.03
C ASN A 49 10.24 -16.62 -2.62
N THR A 50 11.56 -16.67 -2.53
CA THR A 50 12.34 -16.53 -1.30
C THR A 50 13.14 -15.22 -1.37
N LEU A 51 12.57 -14.15 -0.82
CA LEU A 51 13.07 -12.78 -0.84
C LEU A 51 13.23 -12.25 0.59
N PRO A 52 14.15 -12.81 1.40
CA PRO A 52 14.30 -12.46 2.80
C PRO A 52 14.64 -10.98 3.01
N LYS A 53 15.48 -10.37 2.16
CA LYS A 53 15.89 -8.95 2.32
C LYS A 53 14.79 -7.99 1.92
N THR A 54 14.07 -8.29 0.84
CA THR A 54 12.92 -7.52 0.40
C THR A 54 11.83 -7.55 1.47
N ARG A 55 11.55 -8.74 2.02
CA ARG A 55 10.57 -8.89 3.11
C ARG A 55 10.96 -8.07 4.33
N GLU A 56 12.21 -8.12 4.76
CA GLU A 56 12.71 -7.33 5.88
C GLU A 56 12.54 -5.82 5.65
N GLN A 57 12.94 -5.29 4.49
CA GLN A 57 12.79 -3.87 4.17
C GLN A 57 11.33 -3.43 4.12
N VAL A 58 10.43 -4.27 3.58
CA VAL A 58 9.00 -3.97 3.55
C VAL A 58 8.41 -3.99 4.96
N LEU A 59 8.76 -4.97 5.79
CA LEU A 59 8.28 -5.03 7.18
C LEU A 59 8.74 -3.80 7.97
N SER A 60 10.01 -3.42 7.86
CA SER A 60 10.53 -2.22 8.51
C SER A 60 9.82 -0.94 8.05
N ALA A 61 9.46 -0.84 6.76
CA ALA A 61 8.69 0.30 6.25
C ALA A 61 7.23 0.33 6.74
N LEU A 62 6.68 -0.80 7.19
CA LEU A 62 5.32 -0.92 7.73
C LEU A 62 5.27 -0.81 9.26
N GLU A 63 6.42 -0.79 9.94
CA GLU A 63 6.48 -0.67 11.40
C GLU A 63 5.80 0.62 11.90
N GLY A 64 5.07 0.50 13.01
CA GLY A 64 4.37 1.62 13.63
C GLY A 64 3.02 1.98 12.99
N LEU A 65 2.66 1.37 11.87
CA LEU A 65 1.32 1.50 11.30
C LEU A 65 0.33 0.56 12.01
N PRO A 66 -0.97 0.93 12.11
CA PRO A 66 -2.00 0.09 12.72
C PRO A 66 -2.44 -1.02 11.76
N LEU A 67 -1.51 -1.94 11.45
CA LEU A 67 -1.70 -3.02 10.48
C LEU A 67 -1.61 -4.39 11.15
N ASP A 68 -2.55 -5.27 10.83
CA ASP A 68 -2.45 -6.69 11.14
C ASP A 68 -1.65 -7.39 10.05
N ILE A 69 -0.41 -7.79 10.39
CA ILE A 69 0.52 -8.40 9.44
C ILE A 69 0.44 -9.93 9.51
N THR A 70 0.23 -10.56 8.35
CA THR A 70 0.33 -12.01 8.16
C THR A 70 1.47 -12.33 7.20
N LEU A 71 2.40 -13.18 7.64
CA LEU A 71 3.50 -13.68 6.80
C LEU A 71 3.12 -15.00 6.13
N HIS A 72 3.49 -15.16 4.87
CA HIS A 72 3.29 -16.42 4.18
C HIS A 72 4.27 -17.49 4.70
N GLN A 73 3.83 -18.76 4.74
CA GLN A 73 4.62 -19.85 5.32
C GLN A 73 5.67 -20.42 4.35
N THR A 74 5.37 -20.42 3.05
CA THR A 74 6.21 -21.05 2.02
C THR A 74 6.92 -20.06 1.10
N THR A 75 6.61 -18.77 1.22
CA THR A 75 7.18 -17.70 0.40
C THR A 75 7.51 -16.50 1.28
N SER A 76 8.19 -15.50 0.73
CA SER A 76 8.45 -14.23 1.41
C SER A 76 7.31 -13.21 1.27
N GLY A 77 6.09 -13.67 0.93
CA GLY A 77 4.91 -12.83 0.81
C GLY A 77 4.44 -12.27 2.15
N ILE A 78 3.88 -11.06 2.10
CA ILE A 78 3.30 -10.35 3.25
C ILE A 78 1.87 -9.96 2.86
N ALA A 79 0.93 -10.19 3.77
CA ALA A 79 -0.39 -9.57 3.74
C ALA A 79 -0.51 -8.61 4.93
N ALA A 80 -0.99 -7.40 4.68
CA ALA A 80 -1.22 -6.38 5.70
C ALA A 80 -2.69 -5.94 5.64
N MET A 81 -3.41 -6.07 6.74
CA MET A 81 -4.80 -5.64 6.84
C MET A 81 -4.89 -4.35 7.66
N LEU A 82 -5.56 -3.34 7.10
CA LEU A 82 -5.96 -2.13 7.82
C LEU A 82 -7.48 -2.20 8.04
N THR A 83 -7.90 -2.38 9.28
CA THR A 83 -9.32 -2.38 9.65
C THR A 83 -9.78 -0.95 9.89
N GLY A 84 -10.77 -0.49 9.12
CA GLY A 84 -11.38 0.82 9.32
C GLY A 84 -12.52 0.81 10.34
N ASP A 85 -12.85 1.98 10.87
CA ASP A 85 -13.78 2.14 12.00
C ASP A 85 -15.27 1.98 11.64
N LYS A 86 -15.59 1.88 10.35
CA LYS A 86 -16.98 1.85 9.85
C LYS A 86 -17.20 0.62 8.97
N PRO A 87 -18.41 0.01 9.02
CA PRO A 87 -18.78 -1.05 8.08
C PRO A 87 -18.66 -0.55 6.64
N GLY A 88 -18.04 -1.36 5.78
CA GLY A 88 -17.79 -0.98 4.40
C GLY A 88 -17.12 -2.09 3.58
N PRO A 89 -16.99 -1.89 2.26
CA PRO A 89 -16.33 -2.84 1.38
C PRO A 89 -14.82 -2.90 1.65
N THR A 90 -14.23 -4.10 1.55
CA THR A 90 -12.78 -4.31 1.62
C THR A 90 -12.13 -4.11 0.24
N VAL A 91 -10.99 -3.42 0.20
CA VAL A 91 -10.20 -3.21 -1.03
C VAL A 91 -8.81 -3.83 -0.85
N MET A 92 -8.31 -4.50 -1.89
CA MET A 92 -6.96 -5.07 -1.93
C MET A 92 -6.04 -4.21 -2.80
N LEU A 93 -4.91 -3.81 -2.24
CA LEU A 93 -3.79 -3.23 -2.98
C LEU A 93 -2.71 -4.30 -3.13
N ARG A 94 -2.16 -4.45 -4.35
CA ARG A 94 -1.12 -5.44 -4.64
C ARG A 94 0.09 -4.78 -5.29
N GLY A 95 1.27 -5.05 -4.73
CA GLY A 95 2.59 -4.65 -5.23
C GLY A 95 3.48 -5.82 -5.61
#